data_AF-A0A081D744-F1
#
_entry.id   AF-A0A081D744-F1
#
_cell.length_a   1.000
_cell.length_b   1.000
_cell.length_c   1.000
_cell.angle_alpha   90.00
_cell.angle_beta   90.00
_cell.angle_gamma   90.00
#
_symmetry.space_group_name_H-M   'P 1'
#
loop_
_entity.id
_entity.type
_entity.pdbx_description
1 polymer ?
#
loop_
_entity_poly.entity_id
_entity_poly.type
_entity_poly.pdbx_seq_one_letter_code
_entity_poly.pdbx_strand_id
1 'polypeptide(L)'
;MPRGINGNQNDNSNNRSGAVYLFTRTGTTWSQQAYVKASNSETDDQFGKSIAISGDGNTMAVGGAYREESNATGINGDQNDNSNFNSGALYIFTRTGTTWTQQTYIKASNAEAGDEFGFSVSLSGDGNTMAVGAWFEDSNATNINGDQNNNSNNRSGAVYVFTRTGTTWTQQAYIKASNSETDDIFGFCILLSSDGNTLAVGGFV
;
A
#
# COMPACT_ATOMS: atom_id res chain seq x y z
N MET A 1 -13.96 17.08 7.78
CA MET A 1 -12.95 16.11 8.20
C MET A 1 -11.64 16.41 7.48
N PRO A 2 -10.47 16.36 8.14
CA PRO A 2 -9.21 16.66 7.51
C PRO A 2 -8.87 15.53 6.52
N ARG A 3 -8.62 15.90 5.27
CA ARG A 3 -8.24 15.02 4.15
C ARG A 3 -7.10 15.70 3.40
N GLY A 4 -6.23 14.91 2.78
CA GLY A 4 -5.14 15.45 1.97
C GLY A 4 -3.93 15.97 2.76
N ILE A 5 -3.26 16.98 2.23
CA ILE A 5 -1.87 17.34 2.57
C ILE A 5 -1.83 18.69 3.28
N ASN A 6 -1.08 18.76 4.40
CA ASN A 6 -0.88 19.95 5.23
C ASN A 6 -2.18 20.57 5.79
N GLY A 7 -3.18 19.73 6.05
CA GLY A 7 -4.39 20.12 6.79
C GLY A 7 -4.12 20.41 8.28
N ASN A 8 -5.18 20.74 9.02
CA ASN A 8 -5.10 20.95 10.47
C ASN A 8 -4.70 19.66 11.20
N GLN A 9 -3.47 19.61 11.71
CA GLN A 9 -2.90 18.42 12.37
C GLN A 9 -3.53 18.15 13.75
N ASN A 10 -4.23 19.12 14.32
CA ASN A 10 -4.92 18.98 15.61
C ASN A 10 -6.36 18.45 15.46
N ASP A 11 -6.84 18.29 14.22
CA ASP A 11 -8.17 17.76 13.95
C ASP A 11 -8.16 16.23 13.97
N ASN A 12 -8.67 15.66 15.06
CA ASN A 12 -8.78 14.23 15.29
C ASN A 12 -10.22 13.70 15.12
N SER A 13 -11.06 14.40 14.34
CA SER A 13 -12.48 14.07 14.18
C SER A 13 -12.76 12.69 13.54
N ASN A 14 -11.85 12.17 12.71
CA ASN A 14 -11.92 10.82 12.16
C ASN A 14 -11.06 9.84 12.97
N ASN A 15 -11.69 9.09 13.88
CA ASN A 15 -11.01 8.15 14.76
C ASN A 15 -10.23 7.10 13.96
N ARG A 16 -8.97 6.83 14.34
CA ARG A 16 -8.08 5.81 13.73
C ARG A 16 -7.93 5.88 12.21
N SER A 17 -8.27 7.00 11.59
CA SER A 17 -8.11 7.23 10.15
C SER A 17 -6.65 7.27 9.69
N GLY A 18 -5.73 7.55 10.61
CA GLY A 18 -4.30 7.57 10.34
C GLY A 18 -3.78 8.86 9.68
N ALA A 19 -2.46 8.99 9.65
CA ALA A 19 -1.71 10.08 9.03
C ALA A 19 -0.22 9.73 8.92
N VAL A 20 0.48 10.41 8.01
CA VAL A 20 1.95 10.34 7.86
C VAL A 20 2.56 11.72 8.06
N TYR A 21 3.65 11.78 8.82
CA TYR A 21 4.41 13.00 9.08
C TYR A 21 5.77 12.88 8.42
N LEU A 22 6.13 13.86 7.60
CA LEU A 22 7.39 13.85 6.87
C LEU A 22 8.34 14.89 7.47
N PHE A 23 9.55 14.45 7.76
CA PHE A 23 10.63 15.27 8.30
C PHE A 23 11.81 15.26 7.34
N THR A 24 12.42 16.43 7.13
CA THR A 24 13.66 16.59 6.36
C THR A 24 14.78 17.07 7.25
N ARG A 25 16.02 16.68 6.93
CA ARG A 25 17.21 17.09 7.67
C ARG A 25 18.08 18.01 6.82
N THR A 26 18.45 19.16 7.38
CA THR A 26 19.45 20.06 6.81
C THR A 26 20.60 20.19 7.81
N GLY A 27 21.79 19.70 7.44
CA GLY A 27 22.92 19.58 8.37
C GLY A 27 22.59 18.62 9.53
N THR A 28 22.47 19.14 10.74
CA THR A 28 22.09 18.38 11.94
C THR A 28 20.64 18.59 12.38
N THR A 29 19.91 19.50 11.73
CA THR A 29 18.57 19.92 12.17
C THR A 29 17.50 19.17 11.40
N TRP A 30 16.59 18.52 12.12
CA TRP A 30 15.36 17.95 11.58
C TRP A 30 14.22 18.98 11.65
N SER A 31 13.45 19.10 10.57
CA SER A 31 12.25 19.93 10.50
C SER A 31 11.12 19.15 9.84
N GLN A 32 9.88 19.35 10.31
CA GLN A 32 8.71 18.80 9.64
C GLN A 32 8.52 19.52 8.30
N GLN A 33 8.44 18.75 7.22
CA GLN A 33 8.18 19.26 5.88
C GLN A 33 6.70 19.11 5.50
N ALA A 34 6.05 18.02 5.93
CA ALA A 34 4.65 17.79 5.58
C ALA A 34 3.90 16.94 6.61
N TYR A 35 2.57 17.02 6.51
CA TYR A 35 1.59 16.16 7.14
C TYR A 35 0.64 15.65 6.06
N VAL A 36 0.38 14.34 6.01
CA VAL A 36 -0.37 13.70 4.93
C VAL A 36 -1.45 12.78 5.51
N LYS A 37 -2.68 12.92 5.02
CA LYS A 37 -3.77 11.95 5.18
C LYS A 37 -4.21 11.43 3.81
N ALA A 38 -4.86 10.27 3.79
CA ALA A 38 -5.60 9.82 2.63
C ALA A 38 -6.59 10.90 2.15
N SER A 39 -6.77 11.04 0.84
CA SER A 39 -7.69 12.05 0.25
C SER A 39 -9.16 11.69 0.48
N ASN A 40 -9.45 10.41 0.68
CA ASN A 40 -10.75 9.84 1.02
C ASN A 40 -10.86 9.42 2.49
N SER A 41 -9.94 9.84 3.38
CA SER A 41 -9.86 9.41 4.78
C SER A 41 -11.20 9.21 5.50
N GLU A 42 -11.36 8.01 6.08
CA GLU A 42 -12.52 7.56 6.85
C GLU A 42 -12.12 6.97 8.21
N THR A 43 -13.12 6.60 9.02
CA THR A 43 -12.89 6.04 10.35
C THR A 43 -12.26 4.65 10.24
N ASP A 44 -11.29 4.36 11.08
CA ASP A 44 -10.61 3.05 11.13
C ASP A 44 -9.81 2.64 9.87
N ASP A 45 -9.69 3.50 8.85
CA ASP A 45 -8.84 3.24 7.67
C ASP A 45 -7.39 2.91 8.03
N GLN A 46 -6.83 3.50 9.10
CA GLN A 46 -5.45 3.28 9.55
C GLN A 46 -4.34 3.65 8.54
N PHE A 47 -4.60 4.61 7.65
CA PHE A 47 -3.62 5.17 6.72
C PHE A 47 -2.28 5.48 7.42
N GLY A 48 -1.16 4.99 6.88
CA GLY A 48 0.16 5.20 7.45
C GLY A 48 0.64 4.10 8.41
N LYS A 49 -0.13 3.00 8.61
CA LYS A 49 0.37 1.83 9.35
C LYS A 49 1.55 1.14 8.65
N SER A 50 1.62 1.21 7.32
CA SER A 50 2.75 0.74 6.51
C SER A 50 3.19 1.84 5.54
N ILE A 51 4.49 2.14 5.50
CA ILE A 51 5.04 3.27 4.75
C ILE A 51 6.39 2.85 4.16
N ALA A 52 6.65 3.24 2.91
CA ALA A 52 7.96 3.17 2.28
C ALA A 52 8.28 4.48 1.55
N ILE A 53 9.56 4.84 1.46
CA ILE A 53 10.02 6.04 0.76
C ILE A 53 11.25 5.72 -0.10
N SER A 54 11.33 6.31 -1.30
CA SER A 54 12.46 6.13 -2.22
C SER A 54 13.76 6.71 -1.64
N GLY A 55 14.89 6.29 -2.20
CA GLY A 55 16.22 6.70 -1.74
C GLY A 55 16.49 8.21 -1.87
N ASP A 56 15.86 8.87 -2.84
CA ASP A 56 15.89 10.34 -3.00
C ASP A 56 14.87 11.08 -2.11
N GLY A 57 14.01 10.34 -1.41
CA GLY A 57 12.96 10.87 -0.55
C GLY A 57 11.81 11.56 -1.29
N ASN A 58 11.65 11.35 -2.61
CA ASN A 58 10.66 12.06 -3.41
C ASN A 58 9.43 11.21 -3.81
N THR A 59 9.47 9.89 -3.63
CA THR A 59 8.31 9.02 -3.82
C THR A 59 8.03 8.31 -2.50
N MET A 60 6.80 8.40 -2.02
CA MET A 60 6.35 7.74 -0.80
C MET A 60 5.16 6.85 -1.13
N ALA A 61 5.21 5.59 -0.71
CA ALA A 61 4.10 4.67 -0.75
C ALA A 61 3.53 4.54 0.66
N VAL A 62 2.22 4.71 0.80
CA VAL A 62 1.52 4.64 2.08
C VAL A 62 0.42 3.61 1.97
N GLY A 63 0.59 2.52 2.71
CA GLY A 63 -0.46 1.55 2.98
C GLY A 63 -1.04 1.82 4.37
N GLY A 64 -1.43 0.75 5.04
CA GLY A 64 -2.14 0.86 6.31
C GLY A 64 -3.62 1.21 6.15
N ALA A 65 -4.02 1.70 4.98
CA ALA A 65 -5.40 1.77 4.50
C ALA A 65 -5.98 0.37 4.18
N TYR A 66 -5.53 -0.68 4.86
CA TYR A 66 -6.00 -2.04 4.60
C TYR A 66 -7.45 -2.26 5.04
N ARG A 67 -8.00 -1.30 5.79
CA ARG A 67 -9.41 -1.20 6.17
C ARG A 67 -10.23 -0.28 5.26
N GLU A 68 -9.60 0.32 4.26
CA GLU A 68 -10.31 1.10 3.27
C GLU A 68 -11.26 0.20 2.48
N GLU A 69 -12.46 0.72 2.18
CA GLU A 69 -13.61 -0.09 1.82
C GLU A 69 -14.04 0.08 0.35
N SER A 70 -13.22 0.67 -0.52
CA SER A 70 -13.61 0.84 -1.92
C SER A 70 -13.63 -0.50 -2.67
N ASN A 71 -14.68 -0.71 -3.45
CA ASN A 71 -14.80 -1.84 -4.38
C ASN A 71 -14.04 -1.62 -5.70
N ALA A 72 -13.22 -0.58 -5.80
CA ALA A 72 -12.32 -0.42 -6.93
C ALA A 72 -11.30 -1.56 -7.00
N THR A 73 -10.88 -1.89 -8.22
CA THR A 73 -9.75 -2.79 -8.50
C THR A 73 -8.69 -2.06 -9.32
N GLY A 74 -7.45 -2.49 -9.20
CA GLY A 74 -6.32 -1.94 -9.95
C GLY A 74 -6.00 -0.48 -9.60
N ILE A 75 -5.74 0.34 -10.62
CA ILE A 75 -5.07 1.64 -10.44
C ILE A 75 -6.03 2.78 -10.77
N ASN A 76 -6.10 3.76 -9.86
CA ASN A 76 -6.92 4.98 -9.96
C ASN A 76 -8.43 4.70 -10.17
N GLY A 77 -8.96 3.66 -9.54
CA GLY A 77 -10.41 3.46 -9.42
C GLY A 77 -11.08 4.46 -8.47
N ASP A 78 -12.38 4.31 -8.27
CA ASP A 78 -13.16 5.22 -7.43
C ASP A 78 -12.87 5.02 -5.93
N GLN A 79 -11.97 5.85 -5.41
CA GLN A 79 -11.63 5.92 -3.98
C GLN A 79 -12.72 6.54 -3.10
N ASN A 80 -13.87 6.97 -3.63
CA ASN A 80 -15.00 7.44 -2.81
C ASN A 80 -16.06 6.35 -2.59
N ASP A 81 -15.88 5.19 -3.21
CA ASP A 81 -16.69 4.01 -2.92
C ASP A 81 -16.30 3.44 -1.55
N ASN A 82 -17.27 2.94 -0.79
CA ASN A 82 -17.09 2.30 0.51
C ASN A 82 -17.96 1.04 0.63
N SER A 83 -17.99 0.20 -0.42
CA SER A 83 -18.90 -0.95 -0.52
C SER A 83 -18.24 -2.32 -0.31
N ASN A 84 -16.92 -2.38 -0.13
CA ASN A 84 -16.10 -3.59 -0.04
C ASN A 84 -15.21 -3.59 1.21
N PHE A 85 -15.80 -4.02 2.33
CA PHE A 85 -15.23 -4.03 3.68
C PHE A 85 -13.80 -4.56 3.75
N ASN A 86 -12.87 -3.77 4.31
CA ASN A 86 -11.47 -4.13 4.52
C ASN A 86 -10.75 -4.73 3.30
N SER A 87 -11.13 -4.33 2.09
CA SER A 87 -10.45 -4.77 0.87
C SER A 87 -9.11 -4.07 0.68
N GLY A 88 -8.93 -2.92 1.33
CA GLY A 88 -7.66 -2.27 1.53
C GLY A 88 -7.15 -1.48 0.33
N ALA A 89 -6.25 -0.54 0.57
CA ALA A 89 -5.70 0.34 -0.46
C ALA A 89 -4.26 0.77 -0.19
N LEU A 90 -3.63 1.31 -1.24
CA LEU A 90 -2.34 1.96 -1.17
C LEU A 90 -2.36 3.29 -1.93
N TYR A 91 -1.65 4.29 -1.39
CA TYR A 91 -1.54 5.63 -1.95
C TYR A 91 -0.08 5.96 -2.24
N ILE A 92 0.20 6.46 -3.44
CA ILE A 92 1.51 6.99 -3.82
C ILE A 92 1.47 8.50 -3.75
N PHE A 93 2.46 9.07 -3.09
CA PHE A 93 2.71 10.51 -3.04
C PHE A 93 4.05 10.84 -3.66
N THR A 94 4.13 11.96 -4.37
CA THR A 94 5.37 12.47 -4.94
C THR A 94 5.68 13.87 -4.45
N ARG A 95 6.97 14.20 -4.36
CA ARG A 95 7.46 15.51 -3.95
C ARG A 95 8.12 16.26 -5.11
N THR A 96 7.71 17.50 -5.32
CA THR A 96 8.41 18.48 -6.17
C THR A 96 8.79 19.68 -5.31
N GLY A 97 10.09 19.89 -5.12
CA GLY A 97 10.60 20.88 -4.16
C GLY A 97 10.20 20.50 -2.73
N THR A 98 9.34 21.30 -2.10
CA THR A 98 8.77 21.03 -0.77
C THR A 98 7.32 20.55 -0.80
N THR A 99 6.71 20.51 -1.99
CA THR A 99 5.28 20.21 -2.14
C THR A 99 5.08 18.72 -2.40
N TRP A 100 4.33 18.07 -1.52
CA TRP A 100 3.85 16.71 -1.70
C TRP A 100 2.48 16.73 -2.40
N THR A 101 2.23 15.76 -3.28
CA THR A 101 0.94 15.54 -3.95
C THR A 101 0.63 14.05 -3.98
N GLN A 102 -0.64 13.67 -3.81
CA GLN A 102 -1.07 12.30 -4.13
C GLN A 102 -0.97 12.10 -5.64
N GLN A 103 -0.20 11.11 -6.06
CA GLN A 103 -0.01 10.76 -7.47
C GLN A 103 -0.96 9.63 -7.89
N THR A 104 -1.18 8.64 -7.03
CA THR A 104 -1.84 7.39 -7.44
C THR A 104 -2.57 6.75 -6.27
N TYR A 105 -3.75 6.20 -6.55
CA TYR A 105 -4.50 5.30 -5.68
C TYR A 105 -4.46 3.89 -6.28
N ILE A 106 -4.15 2.88 -5.46
CA ILE A 106 -3.90 1.51 -5.92
C ILE A 106 -4.68 0.53 -5.05
N LYS A 107 -5.36 -0.40 -5.72
CA LYS A 107 -6.05 -1.58 -5.21
C LYS A 107 -5.41 -2.84 -5.78
N ALA A 108 -5.61 -3.97 -5.12
CA ALA A 108 -5.35 -5.27 -5.74
C ALA A 108 -6.18 -5.42 -7.03
N SER A 109 -5.68 -6.20 -8.00
CA SER A 109 -6.41 -6.50 -9.23
C SER A 109 -7.67 -7.34 -9.00
N ASN A 110 -7.67 -8.12 -7.93
CA ASN A 110 -8.74 -9.00 -7.45
C ASN A 110 -9.15 -8.61 -6.03
N ALA A 111 -9.27 -7.30 -5.75
CA ALA A 111 -9.58 -6.84 -4.39
C ALA A 111 -10.93 -7.38 -3.90
N GLU A 112 -10.91 -8.18 -2.84
CA GLU A 112 -12.09 -8.73 -2.18
C GLU A 112 -12.18 -8.32 -0.71
N ALA A 113 -13.35 -8.54 -0.12
CA ALA A 113 -13.63 -8.14 1.24
C ALA A 113 -12.73 -8.90 2.22
N GLY A 114 -11.96 -8.17 3.02
CA GLY A 114 -11.08 -8.75 4.04
C GLY A 114 -9.69 -9.17 3.56
N ASP A 115 -9.33 -8.96 2.29
CA ASP A 115 -7.98 -9.26 1.78
C ASP A 115 -6.89 -8.38 2.42
N GLU A 116 -7.29 -7.22 2.93
CA GLU A 116 -6.44 -6.26 3.62
C GLU A 116 -5.21 -5.83 2.79
N PHE A 117 -5.40 -5.53 1.49
CA PHE A 117 -4.35 -5.02 0.62
C PHE A 117 -3.71 -3.74 1.18
N GLY A 118 -2.38 -3.63 1.08
CA GLY A 118 -1.64 -2.52 1.66
C GLY A 118 -1.22 -2.76 3.11
N PHE A 119 -1.40 -3.98 3.64
CA PHE A 119 -0.93 -4.34 4.97
C PHE A 119 0.57 -4.14 5.13
N SER A 120 1.35 -4.59 4.15
CA SER A 120 2.80 -4.38 4.05
C SER A 120 3.15 -3.69 2.74
N VAL A 121 4.15 -2.82 2.75
CA VAL A 121 4.64 -2.12 1.54
C VAL A 121 6.16 -2.02 1.57
N SER A 122 6.79 -2.21 0.41
CA SER A 122 8.20 -1.92 0.19
C SER A 122 8.40 -1.24 -1.16
N LEU A 123 9.35 -0.32 -1.25
CA LEU A 123 9.61 0.52 -2.42
C LEU A 123 11.12 0.52 -2.72
N SER A 124 11.49 0.38 -4.00
CA SER A 124 12.87 0.44 -4.46
C SER A 124 13.49 1.82 -4.23
N GLY A 125 14.82 1.87 -4.23
CA GLY A 125 15.59 3.10 -4.03
C GLY A 125 15.32 4.15 -5.11
N ASP A 126 15.06 3.73 -6.34
CA ASP A 126 14.68 4.63 -7.44
C ASP A 126 13.18 5.01 -7.43
N GLY A 127 12.40 4.42 -6.52
CA GLY A 127 10.97 4.66 -6.37
C GLY A 127 10.09 4.10 -7.49
N ASN A 128 10.61 3.23 -8.36
CA ASN A 128 9.86 2.73 -9.52
C ASN A 128 9.42 1.27 -9.43
N THR A 129 9.84 0.52 -8.41
CA THR A 129 9.38 -0.84 -8.16
C THR A 129 8.85 -0.92 -6.74
N MET A 130 7.66 -1.47 -6.58
CA MET A 130 6.99 -1.57 -5.29
C MET A 130 6.39 -2.96 -5.12
N ALA A 131 6.46 -3.49 -3.91
CA ALA A 131 5.76 -4.69 -3.51
C ALA A 131 4.73 -4.32 -2.44
N VAL A 132 3.56 -4.94 -2.48
CA VAL A 132 2.45 -4.70 -1.56
C VAL A 132 1.85 -6.03 -1.12
N GLY A 133 1.72 -6.25 0.18
CA GLY A 133 1.08 -7.44 0.74
C GLY A 133 -0.43 -7.27 0.92
N ALA A 134 -1.17 -8.33 0.60
CA ALA A 134 -2.56 -8.58 1.01
C ALA A 134 -2.57 -9.91 1.76
N TRP A 135 -2.23 -9.84 3.04
CA TRP A 135 -1.91 -11.01 3.86
C TRP A 135 -3.10 -11.93 4.14
N PHE A 136 -4.34 -11.50 3.87
CA PHE A 136 -5.54 -12.31 4.03
C PHE A 136 -6.20 -12.66 2.70
N GLU A 137 -5.50 -12.46 1.58
CA GLU A 137 -6.05 -12.81 0.27
C GLU A 137 -6.17 -14.34 0.09
N ASP A 138 -7.32 -14.77 -0.43
CA ASP A 138 -7.82 -16.14 -0.31
C ASP A 138 -7.56 -17.06 -1.51
N SER A 139 -7.01 -16.56 -2.62
CA SER A 139 -6.82 -17.37 -3.82
C SER A 139 -5.94 -18.60 -3.55
N ASN A 140 -6.34 -19.75 -4.09
CA ASN A 140 -5.58 -20.99 -4.06
C ASN A 140 -4.43 -21.06 -5.08
N ALA A 141 -4.14 -19.96 -5.77
CA ALA A 141 -3.00 -19.90 -6.67
C ALA A 141 -1.69 -20.23 -5.95
N THR A 142 -0.70 -20.64 -6.72
CA THR A 142 0.67 -20.87 -6.24
C THR A 142 1.63 -20.18 -7.19
N ASN A 143 2.85 -19.94 -6.70
CA ASN A 143 3.93 -19.34 -7.50
C ASN A 143 3.55 -17.94 -8.02
N ILE A 144 3.85 -17.63 -9.28
CA ILE A 144 3.76 -16.28 -9.85
C ILE A 144 2.68 -16.27 -10.93
N ASN A 145 1.80 -15.27 -10.87
CA ASN A 145 0.75 -14.98 -11.85
C ASN A 145 -0.24 -16.15 -12.06
N GLY A 146 -0.56 -16.87 -10.99
CA GLY A 146 -1.64 -17.86 -10.99
C GLY A 146 -3.04 -17.23 -11.05
N ASP A 147 -4.07 -18.09 -11.05
CA ASP A 147 -5.47 -17.65 -11.09
C ASP A 147 -5.90 -16.98 -9.78
N GLN A 148 -6.13 -15.68 -9.85
CA GLN A 148 -6.50 -14.82 -8.72
C GLN A 148 -7.97 -14.95 -8.30
N ASN A 149 -8.80 -15.69 -9.05
CA ASN A 149 -10.26 -15.68 -8.83
C ASN A 149 -10.77 -16.90 -8.04
N ASN A 150 -9.89 -17.80 -7.60
CA ASN A 150 -10.27 -19.05 -6.93
C ASN A 150 -9.98 -18.99 -5.42
N ASN A 151 -10.92 -18.45 -4.65
CA ASN A 151 -10.75 -18.18 -3.21
C ASN A 151 -11.05 -19.40 -2.32
N SER A 152 -10.56 -20.57 -2.72
CA SER A 152 -10.72 -21.80 -1.95
C SER A 152 -9.62 -22.03 -0.90
N ASN A 153 -8.63 -21.14 -0.78
CA ASN A 153 -7.52 -21.26 0.17
C ASN A 153 -7.41 -20.04 1.11
N ASN A 154 -8.33 -20.04 2.08
CA ASN A 154 -8.56 -18.95 3.02
C ASN A 154 -7.25 -18.44 3.67
N ARG A 155 -7.04 -17.13 3.62
CA ARG A 155 -5.93 -16.38 4.24
C ARG A 155 -4.54 -16.92 3.89
N SER A 156 -4.39 -17.49 2.71
CA SER A 156 -3.08 -17.90 2.21
C SER A 156 -2.15 -16.71 1.94
N GLY A 157 -2.74 -15.54 1.64
CA GLY A 157 -2.05 -14.27 1.49
C GLY A 157 -1.31 -14.12 0.16
N ALA A 158 -1.11 -12.88 -0.29
CA ALA A 158 -0.45 -12.58 -1.55
C ALA A 158 0.45 -11.35 -1.49
N VAL A 159 1.37 -11.27 -2.46
CA VAL A 159 2.14 -10.05 -2.75
C VAL A 159 1.94 -9.62 -4.20
N TYR A 160 1.73 -8.33 -4.39
CA TYR A 160 1.56 -7.69 -5.69
C TYR A 160 2.78 -6.81 -5.96
N VAL A 161 3.41 -6.99 -7.12
CA VAL A 161 4.54 -6.15 -7.55
C VAL A 161 4.06 -5.19 -8.61
N PHE A 162 4.35 -3.91 -8.41
CA PHE A 162 4.04 -2.82 -9.33
C PHE A 162 5.31 -2.15 -9.82
N THR A 163 5.31 -1.75 -11.09
CA THR A 163 6.40 -0.97 -11.70
C THR A 163 5.88 0.35 -12.25
N ARG A 164 6.71 1.40 -12.20
CA ARG A 164 6.39 2.74 -12.71
C ARG A 164 7.23 3.09 -13.92
N THR A 165 6.57 3.57 -14.99
CA THR A 165 7.23 4.28 -16.09
C THR A 165 6.63 5.69 -16.20
N GLY A 166 7.45 6.72 -16.02
CA GLY A 166 6.97 8.09 -15.88
C GLY A 166 6.08 8.25 -14.64
N THR A 167 4.81 8.58 -14.83
CA THR A 167 3.81 8.66 -13.75
C THR A 167 2.89 7.44 -13.69
N THR A 168 3.00 6.51 -14.65
CA THR A 168 2.09 5.37 -14.79
C THR A 168 2.64 4.17 -14.03
N TRP A 169 1.88 3.72 -13.05
CA TRP A 169 2.08 2.43 -12.38
C TRP A 169 1.36 1.33 -13.15
N THR A 170 1.91 0.12 -13.12
CA THR A 170 1.29 -1.10 -13.64
C THR A 170 1.62 -2.26 -12.71
N GLN A 171 0.65 -3.16 -12.48
CA GLN A 171 0.95 -4.44 -11.82
C GLN A 171 1.78 -5.30 -12.77
N GLN A 172 2.96 -5.71 -12.32
CA GLN A 172 3.88 -6.57 -13.05
C GLN A 172 3.74 -8.04 -12.61
N ALA A 173 3.47 -8.28 -11.33
CA ALA A 173 3.33 -9.64 -10.81
C ALA A 173 2.30 -9.73 -9.68
N TYR A 174 1.71 -10.92 -9.58
CA TYR A 174 0.98 -11.44 -8.44
C TYR A 174 1.72 -12.68 -7.93
N ILE A 175 2.03 -12.74 -6.64
CA ILE A 175 2.95 -13.74 -6.06
C ILE A 175 2.28 -14.41 -4.88
N LYS A 176 2.24 -15.74 -4.91
CA LYS A 176 1.88 -16.64 -3.81
C LYS A 176 3.07 -17.52 -3.44
N ALA A 177 3.04 -18.10 -2.24
CA ALA A 177 3.95 -19.18 -1.89
C ALA A 177 3.82 -20.35 -2.88
N SER A 178 4.91 -21.07 -3.12
CA SER A 178 4.88 -22.29 -3.96
C SER A 178 4.09 -23.43 -3.33
N ASN A 179 4.01 -23.42 -2.00
CA ASN A 179 3.30 -24.37 -1.13
C ASN A 179 2.20 -23.64 -0.35
N SER A 180 1.42 -22.81 -1.05
CA SER A 180 0.34 -22.01 -0.47
C SER A 180 -0.67 -22.89 0.28
N GLU A 181 -0.82 -22.66 1.59
CA GLU A 181 -1.76 -23.32 2.49
C GLU A 181 -2.67 -22.31 3.19
N THR A 182 -3.71 -22.82 3.86
CA THR A 182 -4.67 -21.98 4.59
C THR A 182 -3.98 -21.35 5.79
N ASP A 183 -4.25 -20.06 6.04
CA ASP A 183 -3.64 -19.28 7.12
C ASP A 183 -2.10 -19.12 7.04
N ASP A 184 -1.47 -19.36 5.88
CA ASP A 184 -0.06 -19.05 5.63
C ASP A 184 0.23 -17.55 5.73
N ILE A 185 -0.75 -16.69 5.47
CA ILE A 185 -0.66 -15.22 5.64
C ILE A 185 0.59 -14.67 4.90
N PHE A 186 0.85 -15.20 3.69
CA PHE A 186 1.97 -14.79 2.85
C PHE A 186 1.86 -13.30 2.52
N GLY A 187 2.97 -12.57 2.61
CA GLY A 187 2.96 -11.11 2.42
C GLY A 187 2.75 -10.32 3.71
N PHE A 188 2.71 -10.97 4.88
CA PHE A 188 2.69 -10.29 6.19
C PHE A 188 3.84 -9.29 6.35
N CYS A 189 5.05 -9.67 5.92
CA CYS A 189 6.20 -8.78 5.84
C CYS A 189 6.89 -8.94 4.48
N ILE A 190 7.35 -7.83 3.93
CA ILE A 190 8.01 -7.79 2.62
C ILE A 190 9.18 -6.82 2.65
N LEU A 191 10.21 -7.11 1.85
CA LEU A 191 11.33 -6.21 1.63
C LEU A 191 11.83 -6.32 0.19
N LEU A 192 11.82 -5.19 -0.52
CA LEU A 192 12.51 -5.03 -1.79
C LEU A 192 13.94 -4.54 -1.55
N SER A 193 14.88 -5.07 -2.31
CA SER A 193 16.22 -4.49 -2.45
C SER A 193 16.15 -3.09 -3.06
N SER A 194 17.19 -2.29 -2.82
CA SER A 194 17.25 -0.91 -3.32
C SER A 194 17.19 -0.82 -4.85
N ASP A 195 17.72 -1.82 -5.56
CA ASP A 195 17.64 -1.91 -7.02
C ASP A 195 16.30 -2.46 -7.54
N GLY A 196 15.38 -2.85 -6.64
CA GLY A 196 14.06 -3.37 -6.97
C GLY A 196 14.03 -4.80 -7.52
N ASN A 197 15.19 -5.48 -7.63
CA ASN A 197 15.28 -6.76 -8.34
C ASN A 197 15.19 -7.99 -7.42
N THR A 198 15.23 -7.80 -6.10
CA THR A 198 15.12 -8.89 -5.12
C THR A 198 14.02 -8.58 -4.11
N LEU A 199 13.07 -9.50 -3.98
CA LEU A 199 11.97 -9.42 -3.03
C LEU A 199 12.09 -10.57 -2.02
N ALA A 200 12.15 -10.22 -0.72
CA ALA A 200 11.94 -11.17 0.36
C ALA A 200 10.49 -11.05 0.87
N VAL A 201 9.85 -12.19 1.12
CA VAL A 201 8.47 -12.25 1.63
C VAL A 201 8.40 -13.22 2.81
N GLY A 202 7.77 -12.80 3.89
CA GLY A 202 7.42 -13.66 5.01
C GLY A 202 6.00 -14.20 4.89
N GLY A 203 5.82 -15.39 5.44
CA GLY A 203 4.55 -16.06 5.73
C GLY A 203 4.71 -16.91 6.98
N PHE A 204 3.59 -17.37 7.52
CA PHE A 204 3.51 -18.41 8.53
C PHE A 204 3.56 -19.80 7.87
N VAL A 205 3.72 -20.82 8.72
CA VAL A 205 3.74 -22.24 8.41
C VAL A 205 3.04 -23.02 9.52
#